data_AF-T1J1N2-F1
#
_entry.id   AF-T1J1N2-F1
#
_cell.length_a   1.000
_cell.length_b   1.000
_cell.length_c   1.000
_cell.angle_alpha   90.00
_cell.angle_beta   90.00
_cell.angle_gamma   90.00
#
_symmetry.space_group_name_H-M   'P 1'
#
loop_
_entity.id
_entity.type
_entity.pdbx_description
1 polymer ?
#
loop_
_entity_poly.entity_id
_entity_poly.type
_entity_poly.pdbx_seq_one_letter_code
_entity_poly.pdbx_strand_id
1 'polypeptide(L)'
;MASISTHTLFIPIFLSLVAISQARILNRDKPDPDLMFCANLAINLQQCLALNDFPFCNGTKSLLQQCTDGYLSDLSKCKVSIIKEVLKYRLDIYSLSDQVLCKDHLYRKFVNDVGCWRLAKAELGSLSGLVQGLLTKDGCKVAKINVDVIIGFGYNYPGCPAKLETYLKPIFKKTACAGS
;
A
#
# COMPACT_ATOMS: atom_id res chain seq x y z
N MET A 1 -11.28 28.04 -21.47
CA MET A 1 -11.37 27.60 -20.06
C MET A 1 -10.44 26.42 -19.90
N ALA A 2 -9.33 26.58 -19.18
CA ALA A 2 -8.33 25.54 -19.00
C ALA A 2 -8.79 24.53 -17.94
N SER A 3 -8.91 23.25 -18.33
CA SER A 3 -9.19 22.15 -17.43
C SER A 3 -7.93 21.84 -16.63
N ILE A 4 -7.94 22.19 -15.34
CA ILE A 4 -6.86 21.82 -14.41
C ILE A 4 -7.11 20.37 -14.02
N SER A 5 -6.29 19.46 -14.55
CA SER A 5 -6.26 18.05 -14.16
C SER A 5 -5.87 17.95 -12.68
N THR A 6 -6.81 17.56 -11.83
CA THR A 6 -6.63 17.41 -10.38
C THR A 6 -5.96 16.08 -9.98
N HIS A 7 -5.38 15.35 -10.92
CA HIS A 7 -4.74 14.05 -10.66
C HIS A 7 -3.31 14.13 -10.04
N THR A 8 -2.83 15.30 -9.65
CA THR A 8 -1.42 15.50 -9.23
C THR A 8 -1.23 15.70 -7.71
N LEU A 9 -2.20 15.37 -6.85
CA LEU A 9 -2.16 15.84 -5.45
C LEU A 9 -2.02 14.80 -4.33
N PHE A 10 -1.90 13.50 -4.59
CA PHE A 10 -1.84 12.50 -3.51
C PHE A 10 -0.62 11.55 -3.50
N ILE A 11 0.44 11.87 -4.26
CA ILE A 11 1.69 11.08 -4.29
C ILE A 11 2.87 11.62 -3.41
N PRO A 12 2.88 12.81 -2.78
CA PRO A 12 4.16 13.40 -2.35
C PRO A 12 4.74 12.85 -1.04
N ILE A 13 3.97 12.19 -0.16
CA ILE A 13 4.45 11.82 1.19
C ILE A 13 5.27 10.52 1.20
N PHE A 14 4.96 9.56 0.32
CA PHE A 14 5.69 8.26 0.27
C PHE A 14 7.01 8.33 -0.49
N LEU A 15 7.02 9.08 -1.60
CA LEU A 15 8.27 9.38 -2.29
C LEU A 15 9.22 10.15 -1.38
N SER A 16 8.73 10.98 -0.47
CA SER A 16 9.61 11.74 0.43
C SER A 16 10.24 10.88 1.53
N LEU A 17 9.60 9.88 2.15
CA LEU A 17 10.31 9.02 3.11
C LEU A 17 11.39 8.13 2.44
N VAL A 18 11.10 7.57 1.27
CA VAL A 18 12.08 6.79 0.49
C VAL A 18 13.18 7.71 -0.06
N ALA A 19 12.85 8.88 -0.62
CA ALA A 19 13.84 9.83 -1.12
C ALA A 19 14.66 10.49 -0.01
N ILE A 20 14.08 10.76 1.17
CA ILE A 20 14.81 11.26 2.35
C ILE A 20 15.74 10.17 2.87
N SER A 21 15.32 8.90 2.86
CA SER A 21 16.21 7.79 3.21
C SER A 21 17.33 7.62 2.19
N GLN A 22 17.06 7.71 0.88
CA GLN A 22 18.08 7.66 -0.18
C GLN A 22 19.06 8.83 -0.10
N ALA A 23 18.58 10.06 0.09
CA ALA A 23 19.41 11.25 0.24
C ALA A 23 20.29 11.18 1.51
N ARG A 24 19.78 10.62 2.61
CA ARG A 24 20.57 10.41 3.85
C ARG A 24 21.56 9.25 3.73
N ILE A 25 21.25 8.20 2.97
CA ILE A 25 22.16 7.08 2.70
C ILE A 25 23.30 7.53 1.77
N LEU A 26 22.99 8.30 0.74
CA LEU A 26 23.95 8.80 -0.25
C LEU A 26 24.88 9.90 0.28
N ASN A 27 24.44 10.68 1.27
CA ASN A 27 25.25 11.74 1.90
C ASN A 27 26.12 11.28 3.09
N ARG A 28 26.24 9.96 3.34
CA ARG A 28 27.19 9.45 4.34
C ARG A 28 28.48 9.03 3.67
N ASP A 29 29.61 9.43 4.27
CA ASP A 29 30.96 9.02 3.84
C ASP A 29 31.15 7.50 3.78
N LYS A 30 30.33 6.75 4.52
CA LYS A 30 30.15 5.30 4.40
C LYS A 30 28.67 4.93 4.62
N PRO A 31 27.95 4.44 3.61
CA PRO A 31 26.58 3.98 3.81
C PRO A 31 26.56 2.69 4.65
N ASP A 32 25.61 2.62 5.59
CA ASP A 32 25.40 1.45 6.45
C ASP A 32 24.90 0.26 5.59
N PRO A 33 25.63 -0.86 5.51
CA PRO A 33 25.25 -1.99 4.66
C PRO A 33 23.88 -2.60 5.01
N ASP A 34 23.53 -2.65 6.29
CA ASP A 34 22.24 -3.20 6.74
C ASP A 34 21.10 -2.24 6.33
N LEU A 35 21.32 -0.92 6.44
CA LEU A 35 20.39 0.10 5.97
C LEU A 35 20.19 0.05 4.45
N MET A 36 21.27 -0.10 3.69
CA MET A 36 21.21 -0.24 2.22
C MET A 36 20.42 -1.48 1.81
N PHE A 37 20.65 -2.61 2.48
CA PHE A 37 19.91 -3.83 2.23
C PHE A 37 18.40 -3.63 2.46
N CYS A 38 18.02 -3.07 3.62
CA CYS A 38 16.62 -2.82 3.93
C CYS A 38 15.96 -1.83 2.94
N ALA A 39 16.69 -0.79 2.51
CA ALA A 39 16.21 0.18 1.53
C ALA A 39 16.00 -0.47 0.15
N ASN A 40 16.94 -1.29 -0.31
CA ASN A 40 16.81 -2.05 -1.56
C ASN A 40 15.63 -3.02 -1.52
N LEU A 41 15.43 -3.68 -0.37
CA LEU A 41 14.28 -4.56 -0.17
C LEU A 41 12.95 -3.79 -0.33
N ALA A 42 12.85 -2.59 0.25
CA ALA A 42 11.69 -1.72 0.12
C ALA A 42 11.44 -1.25 -1.33
N ILE A 43 12.52 -0.87 -2.03
CA ILE A 43 12.45 -0.42 -3.43
C ILE A 43 11.99 -1.56 -4.34
N ASN A 44 12.59 -2.73 -4.21
CA ASN A 44 12.26 -3.89 -5.02
C ASN A 44 10.80 -4.33 -4.79
N LEU A 45 10.33 -4.29 -3.54
CA LEU A 45 8.92 -4.56 -3.23
C LEU A 45 8.00 -3.55 -3.93
N GLN A 46 8.32 -2.26 -3.84
CA GLN A 46 7.55 -1.19 -4.50
C GLN A 46 7.50 -1.37 -6.03
N GLN A 47 8.64 -1.71 -6.65
CA GLN A 47 8.72 -1.96 -8.08
C GLN A 47 7.86 -3.15 -8.51
N CYS A 48 7.91 -4.26 -7.76
CA CYS A 48 7.07 -5.42 -8.04
C CYS A 48 5.58 -5.05 -7.99
N LEU A 49 5.16 -4.30 -6.97
CA LEU A 49 3.77 -3.87 -6.81
C LEU A 49 3.33 -2.89 -7.91
N ALA A 50 4.24 -2.02 -8.39
CA ALA A 50 3.96 -1.10 -9.48
C ALA A 50 3.68 -1.84 -10.80
N LEU A 51 4.41 -2.92 -11.10
CA LEU A 51 4.24 -3.70 -12.34
C LEU A 51 2.92 -4.49 -12.41
N ASN A 52 2.26 -4.69 -11.26
CA ASN A 52 1.04 -5.50 -11.17
C ASN A 52 -0.21 -4.61 -11.12
N ASP A 53 -0.62 -4.11 -12.29
CA ASP A 53 -1.74 -3.16 -12.42
C ASP A 53 -3.12 -3.79 -12.52
N PHE A 54 -3.21 -5.12 -12.63
CA PHE A 54 -4.49 -5.82 -12.71
C PHE A 54 -4.76 -6.66 -11.46
N PRO A 55 -6.02 -6.66 -10.97
CA PRO A 55 -6.42 -7.52 -9.86
C PRO A 55 -6.58 -8.95 -10.40
N PHE A 56 -5.60 -9.79 -10.14
CA PHE A 56 -5.60 -11.18 -10.59
C PHE A 56 -5.29 -12.12 -9.43
N CYS A 57 -6.03 -13.22 -9.33
CA CYS A 57 -5.82 -14.30 -8.36
C CYS A 57 -5.55 -15.60 -9.12
N ASN A 58 -4.35 -16.17 -8.97
CA ASN A 58 -3.99 -17.48 -9.53
C ASN A 58 -4.38 -18.58 -8.53
N GLY A 59 -5.67 -18.88 -8.44
CA GLY A 59 -6.21 -19.72 -7.37
C GLY A 59 -6.33 -18.92 -6.07
N THR A 60 -5.48 -19.20 -5.08
CA THR A 60 -5.56 -18.60 -3.74
C THR A 60 -4.69 -17.37 -3.52
N LYS A 61 -3.76 -17.05 -4.43
CA LYS A 61 -2.84 -15.92 -4.31
C LYS A 61 -3.00 -14.91 -5.43
N SER A 62 -3.02 -13.64 -5.09
CA SER A 62 -2.94 -12.53 -6.04
C SER A 62 -1.50 -12.25 -6.47
N LEU A 63 -1.35 -11.47 -7.54
CA LEU A 63 -0.05 -10.97 -7.98
C LEU A 63 0.64 -10.12 -6.90
N LEU A 64 -0.12 -9.44 -6.04
CA LEU A 64 0.44 -8.69 -4.91
C LEU A 64 1.09 -9.63 -3.89
N GLN A 65 0.47 -10.78 -3.56
CA GLN A 65 1.09 -11.75 -2.66
C GLN A 65 2.28 -12.48 -3.28
N GLN A 66 2.23 -12.77 -4.59
CA GLN A 66 3.42 -13.31 -5.28
C GLN A 66 4.59 -12.33 -5.19
N CYS A 67 4.31 -11.02 -5.26
CA CYS A 67 5.30 -9.98 -5.02
C CYS A 67 5.76 -9.87 -3.58
N THR A 68 5.04 -10.37 -2.58
CA THR A 68 5.42 -10.20 -1.16
C THR A 68 6.08 -11.45 -0.58
N ASP A 69 5.76 -12.65 -1.10
CA ASP A 69 6.27 -13.94 -0.61
C ASP A 69 7.80 -14.02 -0.60
N GLY A 70 8.46 -13.52 -1.66
CA GLY A 70 9.93 -13.52 -1.76
C GLY A 70 10.62 -12.58 -0.76
N TYR A 71 9.90 -11.57 -0.27
CA TYR A 71 10.45 -10.52 0.59
C TYR A 71 10.33 -10.86 2.07
N LEU A 72 9.38 -11.74 2.44
CA LEU A 72 9.21 -12.21 3.81
C LEU A 72 10.44 -12.96 4.32
N SER A 73 11.06 -13.80 3.47
CA SER A 73 12.31 -14.50 3.81
C SER A 73 13.48 -13.53 4.00
N ASP A 74 13.56 -12.49 3.16
CA ASP A 74 14.63 -11.51 3.18
C ASP A 74 14.48 -10.46 4.28
N LEU A 75 13.25 -10.24 4.79
CA LEU A 75 12.99 -9.35 5.92
C LEU A 75 13.78 -9.73 7.18
N SER A 76 14.08 -11.03 7.37
CA SER A 76 14.90 -11.52 8.48
C SER A 76 16.32 -10.95 8.48
N LYS A 77 16.85 -10.63 7.30
CA LYS A 77 18.20 -10.07 7.08
C LYS A 77 18.25 -8.56 7.31
N CYS A 78 17.10 -7.88 7.33
CA CYS A 78 17.02 -6.47 7.69
C CYS A 78 17.15 -6.32 9.22
N LYS A 79 18.29 -5.79 9.69
CA LYS A 79 18.58 -5.61 11.13
C LYS A 79 18.09 -4.28 11.70
N VAL A 80 17.76 -3.31 10.85
CA VAL A 80 17.25 -2.01 11.29
C VAL A 80 15.80 -2.18 11.75
N SER A 81 15.59 -2.22 13.08
CA SER A 81 14.31 -2.56 13.72
C SER A 81 13.12 -1.75 13.17
N ILE A 82 13.26 -0.43 13.08
CA ILE A 82 12.17 0.45 12.60
C ILE A 82 11.83 0.17 11.13
N ILE A 83 12.82 -0.06 10.27
CA ILE A 83 12.56 -0.36 8.85
C ILE A 83 11.95 -1.75 8.70
N LYS A 84 12.41 -2.71 9.51
CA LYS A 84 11.83 -4.05 9.57
C LYS A 84 10.35 -4.00 9.97
N GLU A 85 9.98 -3.18 10.97
CA GLU A 85 8.59 -2.99 11.38
C GLU A 85 7.74 -2.37 10.27
N VAL A 86 8.24 -1.32 9.61
CA VAL A 86 7.57 -0.68 8.45
C VAL A 86 7.34 -1.69 7.33
N LEU A 87 8.37 -2.46 6.97
CA LEU A 87 8.29 -3.47 5.92
C LEU A 87 7.35 -4.60 6.30
N LYS A 88 7.38 -5.07 7.54
CA LYS A 88 6.44 -6.08 8.05
C LYS A 88 5.00 -5.60 7.91
N TYR A 89 4.71 -4.39 8.40
CA TYR A 89 3.37 -3.81 8.33
C TYR A 89 2.86 -3.69 6.88
N ARG A 90 3.73 -3.28 5.94
CA ARG A 90 3.41 -3.28 4.51
C ARG A 90 3.03 -4.66 3.99
N LEU A 91 3.87 -5.66 4.27
CA LEU A 91 3.64 -7.03 3.83
C LEU A 91 2.33 -7.58 4.42
N ASP A 92 2.01 -7.25 5.68
CA ASP A 92 0.76 -7.62 6.34
C ASP A 92 -0.45 -6.99 5.64
N ILE A 93 -0.38 -5.72 5.24
CA ILE A 93 -1.43 -5.06 4.45
C ILE A 93 -1.64 -5.75 3.10
N TYR A 94 -0.57 -6.08 2.38
CA TYR A 94 -0.69 -6.77 1.09
C TYR A 94 -1.27 -8.18 1.25
N SER A 95 -0.90 -8.88 2.32
CA SER A 95 -1.48 -10.19 2.63
C SER A 95 -2.97 -10.11 2.95
N LEU A 96 -3.39 -9.09 3.70
CA LEU A 96 -4.80 -8.85 3.98
C LEU A 96 -5.57 -8.42 2.74
N SER A 97 -4.97 -7.58 1.89
CA SER A 97 -5.50 -7.23 0.58
C SER A 97 -5.79 -8.48 -0.25
N ASP A 98 -4.86 -9.43 -0.30
CA ASP A 98 -5.02 -10.71 -0.97
C ASP A 98 -6.21 -11.51 -0.46
N GLN A 99 -6.30 -11.62 0.87
CA GLN A 99 -7.40 -12.32 1.53
C GLN A 99 -8.76 -11.70 1.21
N VAL A 100 -8.84 -10.38 1.00
CA VAL A 100 -10.10 -9.70 0.67
C VAL A 100 -10.38 -9.76 -0.83
N LEU A 101 -9.37 -9.54 -1.67
CA LEU A 101 -9.50 -9.50 -3.13
C LEU A 101 -9.85 -10.87 -3.73
N CYS A 102 -9.17 -11.91 -3.25
CA CYS A 102 -9.33 -13.27 -3.77
C CYS A 102 -10.48 -14.02 -3.10
N LYS A 103 -10.95 -13.56 -1.93
CA LYS A 103 -12.20 -14.04 -1.31
C LYS A 103 -13.41 -13.41 -2.00
N ASP A 104 -14.51 -14.16 -2.09
CA ASP A 104 -15.79 -13.72 -2.67
C ASP A 104 -15.74 -13.24 -4.13
N HIS A 105 -14.71 -13.69 -4.89
CA HIS A 105 -14.48 -13.34 -6.29
C HIS A 105 -14.46 -11.83 -6.58
N LEU A 106 -14.07 -11.01 -5.59
CA LEU A 106 -14.02 -9.56 -5.73
C LEU A 106 -13.10 -9.12 -6.87
N TYR A 107 -12.00 -9.86 -7.11
CA TYR A 107 -11.13 -9.66 -8.27
C TYR A 107 -11.90 -9.67 -9.61
N ARG A 108 -12.93 -10.52 -9.79
CA ARG A 108 -13.75 -10.55 -11.01
C ARG A 108 -14.57 -9.27 -11.19
N LYS A 109 -14.98 -8.64 -10.10
CA LYS A 109 -15.71 -7.35 -10.12
C LYS A 109 -14.79 -6.18 -10.48
N PHE A 110 -13.51 -6.29 -10.13
CA PHE A 110 -12.51 -5.28 -10.46
C PHE A 110 -11.85 -5.48 -11.84
N VAL A 111 -11.74 -6.71 -12.35
CA VAL A 111 -11.07 -6.98 -13.64
C VAL A 111 -11.74 -6.23 -14.81
N ASN A 112 -13.05 -5.99 -14.69
CA ASN A 112 -13.86 -5.27 -15.69
C ASN A 112 -13.95 -3.76 -15.42
N ASP A 113 -13.28 -3.25 -14.37
CA ASP A 113 -13.39 -1.87 -13.91
C ASP A 113 -12.02 -1.34 -13.45
N VAL A 114 -11.14 -1.15 -14.44
CA VAL A 114 -9.75 -0.74 -14.23
C VAL A 114 -9.64 0.61 -13.51
N GLY A 115 -10.58 1.53 -13.77
CA GLY A 115 -10.64 2.82 -13.08
C GLY A 115 -10.87 2.65 -11.59
N CYS A 116 -11.87 1.84 -11.22
CA CYS A 116 -12.14 1.53 -9.82
C CYS A 116 -10.99 0.80 -9.14
N TRP A 117 -10.36 -0.15 -9.84
CA TRP A 117 -9.19 -0.86 -9.31
C TRP A 117 -8.00 0.08 -9.06
N ARG A 118 -7.73 1.03 -9.96
CA ARG A 118 -6.65 2.01 -9.77
C ARG A 118 -6.85 2.86 -8.51
N LEU A 119 -8.09 3.27 -8.23
CA LEU A 119 -8.43 3.96 -6.98
C LEU A 119 -8.18 3.05 -5.76
N ALA A 120 -8.63 1.80 -5.83
CA ALA A 120 -8.43 0.80 -4.78
C ALA A 120 -6.93 0.55 -4.49
N LYS A 121 -6.12 0.38 -5.53
CA LYS A 121 -4.68 0.14 -5.45
C LYS A 121 -3.93 1.37 -4.93
N ALA A 122 -4.31 2.57 -5.36
CA ALA A 122 -3.74 3.81 -4.85
C ALA A 122 -3.95 3.94 -3.33
N GLU A 123 -5.19 3.70 -2.86
CA GLU A 123 -5.48 3.77 -1.43
C GLU A 123 -4.84 2.63 -0.63
N LEU A 124 -4.74 1.43 -1.21
CA LEU A 124 -3.95 0.36 -0.58
C LEU A 124 -2.49 0.78 -0.37
N GLY A 125 -1.90 1.48 -1.34
CA GLY A 125 -0.56 2.07 -1.23
C GLY A 125 -0.48 3.15 -0.14
N SER A 126 -1.50 4.01 -0.02
CA SER A 126 -1.60 4.98 1.07
C SER A 126 -1.62 4.29 2.43
N LEU A 127 -2.48 3.25 2.59
CA LEU A 127 -2.61 2.49 3.82
C LEU A 127 -1.33 1.72 4.17
N SER A 128 -0.67 1.08 3.20
CA SER A 128 0.60 0.37 3.40
C SER A 128 1.72 1.30 3.83
N GLY A 129 1.57 2.57 3.50
CA GLY A 129 2.43 3.62 3.95
C GLY A 129 2.32 3.99 5.43
N LEU A 130 1.14 3.85 6.02
CA LEU A 130 0.94 4.16 7.43
C LEU A 130 1.69 3.13 8.30
N VAL A 131 1.95 3.42 9.56
CA VAL A 131 2.55 2.44 10.48
C VAL A 131 1.76 2.47 11.77
N GLN A 132 1.11 1.37 12.10
CA GLN A 132 0.16 1.23 13.22
C GLN A 132 0.71 1.75 14.57
N GLY A 133 1.95 1.41 14.91
CA GLY A 133 2.59 1.87 16.16
C GLY A 133 3.03 3.33 16.14
N LEU A 134 2.99 3.99 14.97
CA LEU A 134 3.33 5.41 14.81
C LEU A 134 2.09 6.29 14.61
N LEU A 135 0.90 5.70 14.44
CA LEU A 135 -0.34 6.47 14.29
C LEU A 135 -0.88 6.90 15.66
N THR A 136 -1.06 8.21 15.82
CA THR A 136 -1.84 8.77 16.93
C THR A 136 -3.33 8.56 16.69
N LYS A 137 -4.17 8.80 17.71
CA LYS A 137 -5.64 8.81 17.55
C LYS A 137 -6.11 9.73 16.42
N ASP A 138 -5.45 10.86 16.21
CA ASP A 138 -5.79 11.77 15.12
C ASP A 138 -5.27 11.27 13.77
N GLY A 139 -4.07 10.66 13.72
CA GLY A 139 -3.59 9.96 12.52
C GLY A 139 -4.55 8.85 12.07
N CYS A 140 -5.12 8.13 13.03
CA CYS A 140 -6.16 7.14 12.82
C CYS A 140 -7.45 7.71 12.22
N LYS A 141 -7.92 8.86 12.73
CA LYS A 141 -9.08 9.56 12.16
C LYS A 141 -8.82 10.01 10.73
N VAL A 142 -7.63 10.56 10.45
CA VAL A 142 -7.24 11.00 9.12
C VAL A 142 -7.21 9.82 8.14
N ALA A 143 -6.64 8.68 8.55
CA ALA A 143 -6.63 7.47 7.72
C ALA A 143 -8.05 6.99 7.39
N LYS A 144 -8.97 7.02 8.37
CA LYS A 144 -10.39 6.70 8.13
C LYS A 144 -11.03 7.65 7.12
N ILE A 145 -10.82 8.96 7.30
CA ILE A 145 -11.36 9.99 6.39
C ILE A 145 -10.84 9.76 4.97
N ASN A 146 -9.55 9.44 4.80
CA ASN A 146 -8.98 9.15 3.48
C ASN A 146 -9.68 7.96 2.81
N VAL A 147 -9.89 6.85 3.52
CA VAL A 147 -10.63 5.69 2.99
C VAL A 147 -12.05 6.09 2.58
N ASP A 148 -12.77 6.82 3.42
CA ASP A 148 -14.14 7.26 3.12
C ASP A 148 -14.18 8.21 1.90
N VAL A 149 -13.20 9.11 1.77
CA VAL A 149 -13.04 10.01 0.62
C VAL A 149 -12.77 9.24 -0.67
N ILE A 150 -11.89 8.23 -0.65
CA ILE A 150 -11.61 7.39 -1.82
C ILE A 150 -12.85 6.61 -2.25
N ILE A 151 -13.60 6.05 -1.31
CA ILE A 151 -14.89 5.41 -1.60
C ILE A 151 -15.85 6.42 -2.26
N GLY A 152 -15.88 7.65 -1.75
CA GLY A 152 -16.64 8.76 -2.34
C GLY A 152 -16.19 9.10 -3.77
N PHE A 153 -14.89 9.14 -4.06
CA PHE A 153 -14.42 9.36 -5.44
C PHE A 153 -14.85 8.26 -6.40
N GLY A 154 -15.15 7.06 -5.88
CA GLY A 154 -15.77 5.97 -6.64
C GLY A 154 -17.09 6.36 -7.31
N TYR A 155 -17.82 7.38 -6.85
CA TYR A 155 -19.10 7.80 -7.48
C TYR A 155 -18.94 8.26 -8.94
N ASN A 156 -17.73 8.61 -9.37
CA ASN A 156 -17.43 8.89 -10.77
C ASN A 156 -17.43 7.63 -11.66
N TYR A 157 -17.56 6.43 -11.07
CA TYR A 157 -17.53 5.13 -11.73
C TYR A 157 -18.72 4.26 -11.26
N PRO A 158 -19.66 3.88 -12.15
CA PRO A 158 -20.84 3.10 -11.76
C PRO A 158 -20.51 1.82 -11.01
N GLY A 159 -21.09 1.65 -9.81
CA GLY A 159 -20.89 0.47 -8.97
C GLY A 159 -19.52 0.38 -8.27
N CYS A 160 -18.63 1.35 -8.46
CA CYS A 160 -17.31 1.36 -7.83
C CYS A 160 -17.34 1.59 -6.30
N PRO A 161 -18.18 2.48 -5.72
CA PRO A 161 -18.19 2.71 -4.28
C PRO A 161 -18.41 1.42 -3.48
N ALA A 162 -19.35 0.57 -3.90
CA ALA A 162 -19.60 -0.72 -3.26
C ALA A 162 -18.41 -1.69 -3.36
N LYS A 163 -17.69 -1.69 -4.50
CA LYS A 163 -16.47 -2.50 -4.67
C LYS A 163 -15.35 -2.00 -3.77
N LEU A 164 -15.12 -0.69 -3.74
CA LEU A 164 -14.13 -0.04 -2.88
C LEU A 164 -14.44 -0.26 -1.40
N GLU A 165 -15.70 -0.14 -1.00
CA GLU A 165 -16.14 -0.39 0.37
C GLU A 165 -15.89 -1.83 0.81
N THR A 166 -16.27 -2.80 -0.05
CA THR A 166 -16.03 -4.22 0.20
C THR A 166 -14.55 -4.55 0.30
N TYR A 167 -13.70 -3.83 -0.43
CA TYR A 167 -12.27 -4.06 -0.47
C TYR A 167 -11.50 -3.35 0.66
N LEU A 168 -11.65 -2.04 0.79
CA LEU A 168 -10.80 -1.18 1.63
C LEU A 168 -11.20 -1.22 3.11
N LYS A 169 -12.51 -1.26 3.43
CA LYS A 169 -12.94 -1.21 4.84
C LYS A 169 -12.44 -2.40 5.67
N PRO A 170 -12.50 -3.66 5.18
CA PRO A 170 -11.96 -4.79 5.92
C PRO A 170 -10.45 -4.71 6.14
N ILE A 171 -9.70 -4.22 5.14
CA ILE A 171 -8.25 -4.03 5.23
C ILE A 171 -7.96 -2.97 6.29
N PHE A 172 -8.54 -1.78 6.16
CA PHE A 172 -8.40 -0.67 7.10
C PHE A 172 -8.71 -1.10 8.54
N LYS A 173 -9.84 -1.79 8.78
CA LYS A 173 -10.24 -2.24 10.12
C LYS A 173 -9.20 -3.15 10.79
N LYS A 174 -8.46 -3.93 10.01
CA LYS A 174 -7.46 -4.86 10.51
C LYS A 174 -6.07 -4.24 10.66
N THR A 175 -5.77 -3.17 9.90
CA THR A 175 -4.41 -2.66 9.76
C THR A 175 -4.24 -1.30 10.43
N ALA A 176 -5.21 -0.41 10.26
CA ALA A 176 -5.18 0.87 10.93
C ALA A 176 -5.62 0.71 12.39
N CYS A 177 -4.80 1.23 13.30
CA CYS A 177 -5.20 1.50 14.69
C CYS A 177 -5.53 0.28 15.54
N ALA A 178 -5.18 -0.93 15.10
CA ALA A 178 -5.33 -2.10 15.98
C ALA A 178 -4.31 -1.95 17.14
N GLY A 179 -4.80 -1.76 18.36
CA GLY A 179 -3.96 -1.49 19.54
C GLY A 179 -3.80 -0.01 19.94
N SER A 180 -4.52 0.92 19.29
CA SER A 180 -4.67 2.33 19.72
C SER A 180 -5.88 2.55 20.63
#